data_AF-A0A8J4XA38-F1
#
_entry.id   AF-A0A8J4XA38-F1
#
_cell.length_a   1.000
_cell.length_b   1.000
_cell.length_c   1.000
_cell.angle_alpha   90.00
_cell.angle_beta   90.00
_cell.angle_gamma   90.00
#
_symmetry.space_group_name_H-M   'P 1'
#
loop_
_entity.id
_entity.type
_entity.pdbx_description
1 polymer ?
#
loop_
_entity_poly.entity_id
_entity_poly.type
_entity_poly.pdbx_seq_one_letter_code
_entity_poly.pdbx_strand_id
1 'polypeptide(L)'
;MGPFASPFDNLLCMLLGISFTVWFTLLLVFIIVPAIFGLSFGIRRVYMNGLLKVFGWATRRIERGAKEKNHLVYKPYTNGIIAKEPTSLEEELKEIRRVGSGRDLNGSTSSPIGSSFSSSEFAVSDIFHFCRRGVESIVDDEVTKRFTAEELESWNLLTRSNYNFRHISTRLTALWGLGLIIRYCILLPLRLTLAITGVTLLVVLTTIIGFLPNGRIKNFLSETVHLMCYRVCVRALTAIITYHHSENKPKNGGICVANHTSPIDVLILASDGCYAMVGQIHGGLMGLIQKSMVKACPHIWFERSEVKDRHLVAKRLSDHVEDKSKLPILIFPEGTCINNTSVMMFKKGSFEIASTIYPVAIKYDPRFGDAFWNSSKFGMVTYLLHMMSSWAIVCSVWYLPPMSRQKDEDAVQFANRVKAAIARQGGLVDLL
;
A
#
# COMPACT_ATOMS: atom_id res chain seq x y z
N MET A 1 -16.21 -55.54 -24.70
CA MET A 1 -15.15 -54.90 -23.88
C MET A 1 -15.72 -53.62 -23.29
N GLY A 2 -16.29 -53.68 -22.08
CA GLY A 2 -16.63 -52.49 -21.29
C GLY A 2 -15.55 -52.31 -20.22
N PRO A 3 -15.10 -51.09 -19.92
CA PRO A 3 -14.09 -50.90 -18.89
C PRO A 3 -14.73 -51.19 -17.53
N PHE A 4 -14.17 -52.15 -16.79
CA PHE A 4 -14.44 -52.33 -15.37
C PHE A 4 -13.94 -51.07 -14.64
N ALA A 5 -14.83 -50.12 -14.32
CA ALA A 5 -14.52 -49.08 -13.36
C ALA A 5 -14.37 -49.73 -11.98
N SER A 6 -13.24 -49.52 -11.30
CA SER A 6 -13.02 -50.18 -10.01
C SER A 6 -13.96 -49.57 -8.95
N PRO A 7 -14.41 -50.33 -7.93
CA PRO A 7 -15.19 -49.79 -6.82
C PRO A 7 -14.48 -48.64 -6.09
N PHE A 8 -13.14 -48.64 -6.12
CA PHE A 8 -12.29 -47.58 -5.57
C PHE A 8 -12.39 -46.28 -6.38
N ASP A 9 -12.54 -46.35 -7.71
CA ASP A 9 -12.74 -45.17 -8.55
C ASP A 9 -14.09 -44.51 -8.25
N ASN A 10 -15.13 -45.31 -7.98
CA ASN A 10 -16.45 -44.81 -7.57
C ASN A 10 -16.43 -44.17 -6.18
N LEU A 11 -15.73 -44.77 -5.21
CA LEU A 11 -15.61 -44.20 -3.86
C LEU A 11 -14.77 -42.91 -3.87
N LEU A 12 -13.65 -42.88 -4.60
CA LEU A 12 -12.83 -41.68 -4.75
C LEU A 12 -13.61 -40.57 -5.46
N CYS A 13 -14.32 -40.86 -6.55
CA CYS A 13 -15.19 -39.89 -7.22
C CYS A 13 -16.29 -39.37 -6.29
N MET A 14 -16.93 -40.23 -5.49
CA MET A 14 -17.92 -39.80 -4.51
C MET A 14 -17.32 -38.90 -3.43
N LEU A 15 -16.17 -39.26 -2.85
CA LEU A 15 -15.49 -38.46 -1.83
C LEU A 15 -15.03 -37.11 -2.38
N LEU A 16 -14.50 -37.09 -3.61
CA LEU A 16 -14.13 -35.85 -4.31
C LEU A 16 -15.37 -35.00 -4.61
N GLY A 17 -16.47 -35.62 -5.02
CA GLY A 17 -17.75 -34.96 -5.26
C GLY A 17 -18.31 -34.31 -4.00
N ILE A 18 -18.36 -35.06 -2.88
CA ILE A 18 -18.81 -34.54 -1.58
C ILE A 18 -17.90 -33.41 -1.11
N SER A 19 -16.57 -33.59 -1.19
CA SER A 19 -15.60 -32.56 -0.82
C SER A 19 -15.79 -31.28 -1.64
N PHE A 20 -15.98 -31.41 -2.96
CA PHE A 20 -16.25 -30.29 -3.84
C PHE A 20 -17.58 -29.60 -3.51
N THR A 21 -18.66 -30.36 -3.28
CA THR A 21 -19.96 -29.81 -2.91
C THR A 21 -19.87 -29.06 -1.57
N VAL A 22 -19.27 -29.65 -0.54
CA VAL A 22 -19.08 -28.99 0.76
C VAL A 22 -18.25 -27.72 0.61
N TRP A 23 -17.13 -27.78 -0.11
CA TRP A 23 -16.29 -26.61 -0.38
C TRP A 23 -17.07 -25.51 -1.09
N PHE A 24 -17.82 -25.84 -2.14
CA PHE A 24 -18.63 -24.91 -2.89
C PHE A 24 -19.75 -24.29 -2.04
N THR A 25 -20.44 -25.09 -1.23
CA THR A 25 -21.46 -24.60 -0.30
C THR A 25 -20.86 -23.64 0.72
N LEU A 26 -19.70 -23.97 1.30
CA LEU A 26 -19.00 -23.08 2.23
C LEU A 26 -18.61 -21.77 1.54
N LEU A 27 -18.07 -21.84 0.32
CA LEU A 27 -17.71 -20.67 -0.46
C LEU A 27 -18.93 -19.81 -0.79
N LEU A 28 -20.05 -20.42 -1.18
CA LEU A 28 -21.28 -19.71 -1.47
C LEU A 28 -21.83 -19.00 -0.22
N VAL A 29 -22.00 -19.74 0.88
CA VAL A 29 -22.67 -19.27 2.10
C VAL A 29 -21.81 -18.28 2.88
N PHE A 30 -20.51 -18.54 3.02
CA PHE A 30 -19.65 -17.73 3.88
C PHE A 30 -18.86 -16.65 3.13
N ILE A 31 -18.74 -16.73 1.80
CA ILE A 31 -17.97 -15.78 1.01
C ILE A 31 -18.86 -15.02 0.03
N ILE A 32 -19.52 -15.70 -0.91
CA ILE A 32 -20.26 -15.04 -2.01
C ILE A 32 -21.48 -14.29 -1.48
N VAL A 33 -22.36 -14.95 -0.72
CA VAL A 33 -23.58 -14.34 -0.21
C VAL A 33 -23.27 -13.09 0.64
N PRO A 34 -22.35 -13.14 1.63
CA PRO A 34 -21.92 -11.95 2.36
C PRO A 34 -21.24 -10.90 1.46
N ALA A 35 -20.59 -11.29 0.36
CA ALA A 35 -20.01 -10.34 -0.58
C ALA A 35 -21.07 -9.53 -1.32
N ILE A 36 -22.16 -10.18 -1.75
CA ILE A 36 -23.30 -9.52 -2.39
C ILE A 36 -23.91 -8.49 -1.43
N PHE A 37 -24.26 -8.93 -0.21
CA PHE A 37 -24.98 -8.09 0.75
C PHE A 37 -24.08 -7.17 1.59
N GLY A 38 -22.75 -7.24 1.44
CA GLY A 38 -21.82 -6.44 2.23
C GLY A 38 -21.76 -6.85 3.72
N LEU A 39 -22.20 -8.05 4.07
CA LEU A 39 -22.27 -8.53 5.45
C LEU A 39 -20.89 -8.95 5.97
N SER A 40 -20.66 -8.74 7.27
CA SER A 40 -19.48 -9.22 7.99
C SER A 40 -19.91 -9.97 9.26
N PHE A 41 -19.38 -11.17 9.48
CA PHE A 41 -19.75 -12.03 10.61
C PHE A 41 -19.06 -11.67 11.94
N GLY A 42 -18.47 -10.48 12.08
CA GLY A 42 -17.79 -10.04 13.33
C GLY A 42 -16.48 -10.77 13.69
N ILE A 43 -16.25 -11.98 13.16
CA ILE A 43 -15.05 -12.82 13.37
C ILE A 43 -13.75 -12.04 13.14
N ARG A 44 -13.75 -11.12 12.17
CA ARG A 44 -12.59 -10.29 11.83
C ARG A 44 -12.11 -9.42 13.00
N ARG A 45 -13.03 -8.87 13.79
CA ARG A 45 -12.69 -8.03 14.96
C ARG A 45 -12.05 -8.86 16.06
N VAL A 46 -12.56 -10.07 16.30
CA VAL A 46 -11.98 -11.01 17.26
C VAL A 46 -10.57 -11.43 16.83
N TYR A 47 -10.39 -11.77 15.54
CA TYR A 47 -9.08 -12.10 14.97
C TYR A 47 -8.07 -10.96 15.13
N MET A 48 -8.44 -9.72 14.77
CA MET A 48 -7.58 -8.55 14.96
C MET A 48 -7.19 -8.32 16.42
N ASN A 49 -8.16 -8.36 17.33
CA ASN A 49 -7.90 -8.16 18.75
C ASN A 49 -6.99 -9.26 19.31
N GLY A 50 -7.14 -10.50 18.82
CA GLY A 50 -6.24 -11.60 19.14
C GLY A 50 -4.81 -11.32 18.68
N LEU A 51 -4.62 -10.94 17.41
CA LEU A 51 -3.30 -10.61 16.87
C LEU A 51 -2.63 -9.45 17.62
N LEU A 52 -3.35 -8.36 17.89
CA LEU A 52 -2.80 -7.21 18.63
C LEU A 52 -2.35 -7.60 20.03
N LYS A 53 -3.10 -8.46 20.73
CA LYS A 53 -2.68 -9.01 22.04
C LYS A 53 -1.40 -9.83 21.91
N VAL A 54 -1.28 -10.65 20.87
CA VAL A 54 -0.08 -11.46 20.60
C VAL A 54 1.13 -10.57 20.26
N PHE A 55 0.97 -9.58 19.38
CA PHE A 55 2.04 -8.65 18.99
C PHE A 55 2.51 -7.80 20.19
N GLY A 56 1.56 -7.29 20.98
CA GLY A 56 1.88 -6.54 22.20
C GLY A 56 2.61 -7.39 23.23
N TRP A 57 2.19 -8.64 23.44
CA TRP A 57 2.89 -9.58 24.31
C TRP A 57 4.32 -9.88 23.81
N ALA A 58 4.48 -10.13 22.51
CA ALA A 58 5.77 -10.42 21.90
C ALA A 58 6.73 -9.23 22.03
N THR A 59 6.26 -8.02 21.72
CA THR A 59 7.04 -6.78 21.81
C THR A 59 7.51 -6.52 23.24
N ARG A 60 6.63 -6.59 24.25
CA ARG A 60 7.00 -6.46 25.67
C ARG A 60 8.02 -7.51 26.13
N ARG A 61 8.04 -8.70 25.50
CA ARG A 61 9.01 -9.74 25.83
C ARG A 61 10.38 -9.43 25.25
N ILE A 62 10.43 -8.89 24.03
CA ILE A 62 11.65 -8.41 23.38
C ILE A 62 12.28 -7.29 24.19
N GLU A 63 11.47 -6.28 24.55
CA GLU A 63 11.94 -5.14 25.37
C GLU A 63 12.53 -5.60 26.71
N ARG A 64 11.86 -6.52 27.42
CA ARG A 64 12.39 -7.11 28.65
C ARG A 64 13.70 -7.86 28.42
N GLY A 65 13.77 -8.69 27.38
CA GLY A 65 14.99 -9.45 27.06
C GLY A 65 16.16 -8.57 26.66
N ALA A 66 15.91 -7.42 26.03
CA ALA A 66 16.93 -6.46 25.66
C ALA A 66 17.42 -5.66 26.90
N LYS A 67 16.50 -5.25 27.79
CA LYS A 67 16.84 -4.67 29.11
C LYS A 67 17.68 -5.62 29.97
N GLU A 68 17.32 -6.90 30.02
CA GLU A 68 18.03 -7.96 30.76
C GLU A 68 19.47 -8.18 30.24
N LYS A 69 19.74 -7.88 28.96
CA LYS A 69 21.05 -8.10 28.32
C LYS A 69 21.94 -6.86 28.28
N ASN A 70 21.54 -5.72 28.87
CA ASN A 70 22.22 -4.42 28.70
C ASN A 70 22.45 -4.01 27.22
N HIS A 71 21.70 -4.60 26.30
CA HIS A 71 21.68 -4.14 24.92
C HIS A 71 20.71 -2.97 24.84
N LEU A 72 21.13 -1.85 24.29
CA LEU A 72 20.24 -0.73 23.97
C LEU A 72 19.04 -1.29 23.19
N VAL A 73 17.87 -1.29 23.82
CA VAL A 73 16.63 -1.59 23.13
C VAL A 73 16.48 -0.48 22.11
N TYR A 74 16.54 -0.87 20.84
CA TYR A 74 16.01 -0.17 19.68
C TYR A 74 15.44 1.22 20.01
N LYS A 75 16.24 2.27 19.78
CA LYS A 75 15.65 3.53 19.34
C LYS A 75 15.44 3.36 17.84
N PRO A 76 14.21 3.47 17.32
CA PRO A 76 14.06 3.78 15.91
C PRO A 76 14.96 4.99 15.63
N TYR A 77 15.52 5.10 14.42
CA TYR A 77 15.77 6.43 13.90
C TYR A 77 14.43 7.15 14.01
N THR A 78 14.27 7.97 15.04
CA THR A 78 13.09 8.80 15.16
C THR A 78 13.07 9.58 13.87
N ASN A 79 12.03 9.38 13.05
CA ASN A 79 11.56 10.41 12.11
C ASN A 79 11.05 11.65 12.88
N GLY A 80 11.57 11.90 14.09
CA GLY A 80 11.66 13.22 14.63
C GLY A 80 12.56 13.97 13.68
N ILE A 81 11.95 14.87 12.93
CA ILE A 81 12.54 16.14 12.53
C ILE A 81 12.96 16.84 13.83
N ILE A 82 13.96 16.28 14.52
CA ILE A 82 14.81 17.02 15.40
C ILE A 82 15.78 17.59 14.40
N ALA A 83 15.53 18.84 14.01
CA ALA A 83 16.60 19.67 13.53
C ALA A 83 17.78 19.36 14.45
N LYS A 84 18.82 18.68 13.92
CA LYS A 84 20.14 18.83 14.51
C LYS A 84 20.25 20.33 14.69
N GLU A 85 20.36 20.80 15.94
CA GLU A 85 20.76 22.18 16.16
C GLU A 85 21.89 22.44 15.18
N PRO A 86 21.85 23.51 14.38
CA PRO A 86 22.87 23.75 13.38
C PRO A 86 24.18 23.98 14.13
N THR A 87 24.89 22.89 14.42
CA THR A 87 26.29 22.93 14.83
C THR A 87 27.00 23.65 13.71
N SER A 88 27.73 24.69 14.08
CA SER A 88 28.45 25.49 13.10
C SER A 88 29.31 24.54 12.27
N LEU A 89 29.31 24.71 10.95
CA LEU A 89 30.18 23.97 10.02
C LEU A 89 31.64 23.96 10.50
N GLU A 90 32.04 25.04 11.18
CA GLU A 90 33.36 25.21 11.75
C GLU A 90 33.62 24.32 12.98
N GLU A 91 32.60 23.99 13.77
CA GLU A 91 32.68 23.10 14.93
C GLU A 91 32.80 21.63 14.50
N GLU A 92 32.01 21.18 13.52
CA GLU A 92 32.10 19.80 13.01
C GLU A 92 33.46 19.54 12.33
N LEU A 93 33.99 20.50 11.55
CA LEU A 93 35.31 20.40 10.94
C LEU A 93 36.44 20.38 11.98
N LYS A 94 36.33 21.18 13.06
CA LYS A 94 37.28 21.17 14.18
C LYS A 94 37.28 19.83 14.93
N GLU A 95 36.11 19.21 15.11
CA GLU A 95 36.00 17.91 15.78
C GLU A 95 36.60 16.78 14.93
N ILE A 96 36.34 16.75 13.62
CA ILE A 96 36.94 15.77 12.70
C ILE A 96 38.47 15.88 12.69
N ARG A 97 39.01 17.11 12.67
CA ARG A 97 40.46 17.34 12.74
C ARG A 97 41.05 16.88 14.07
N ARG A 98 40.37 17.08 15.20
CA ARG A 98 40.78 16.54 16.52
C ARG A 98 40.86 15.02 16.53
N VAL A 99 39.88 14.34 15.93
CA VAL A 99 39.85 12.86 15.86
C VAL A 99 40.90 12.32 14.88
N GLY A 100 41.18 13.04 13.79
CA GLY A 100 42.22 12.68 12.81
C GLY A 100 43.65 12.82 13.36
N SER A 101 43.96 13.91 14.06
CA SER A 101 45.29 14.12 14.67
C SER A 101 45.56 13.20 15.88
N GLY A 102 44.53 12.61 16.49
CA GLY A 102 44.71 11.72 17.65
C GLY A 102 45.25 10.32 17.32
N ARG A 103 45.43 9.97 16.04
CA ARG A 103 45.96 8.65 15.64
C ARG A 103 47.46 8.60 15.39
N ASP A 104 48.09 9.76 15.16
CA ASP A 104 49.53 9.86 14.93
C ASP A 104 50.14 10.77 15.99
N LEU A 105 50.46 10.23 17.18
CA LEU A 105 51.50 10.71 18.11
C LEU A 105 51.41 9.97 19.45
N ASN A 106 52.00 8.76 19.51
CA ASN A 106 52.55 8.25 20.75
C ASN A 106 53.94 8.89 20.94
N GLY A 107 54.03 9.93 21.78
CA GLY A 107 55.33 10.46 22.19
C GLY A 107 55.31 11.86 22.80
N SER A 108 55.43 11.90 24.12
CA SER A 108 55.97 12.98 24.99
C SER A 108 55.24 14.34 25.14
N THR A 109 54.60 14.47 26.32
CA THR A 109 54.67 15.55 27.35
C THR A 109 54.66 17.06 27.01
N SER A 110 53.66 17.70 27.63
CA SER A 110 53.64 18.97 28.40
C SER A 110 53.67 20.35 27.71
N SER A 111 52.51 21.02 27.72
CA SER A 111 52.21 22.28 28.45
C SER A 111 51.33 23.26 27.64
N PRO A 112 50.37 23.98 28.26
CA PRO A 112 49.42 24.84 27.57
C PRO A 112 49.91 26.29 27.53
N ILE A 113 50.17 26.82 26.34
CA ILE A 113 50.33 28.27 26.12
C ILE A 113 49.42 28.66 24.96
N GLY A 114 48.61 29.69 25.20
CA GLY A 114 47.56 30.14 24.32
C GLY A 114 48.05 30.54 22.93
N SER A 115 47.19 30.28 21.94
CA SER A 115 47.23 30.98 20.68
C SER A 115 45.81 31.24 20.19
N SER A 116 45.62 32.51 19.86
CA SER A 116 44.59 33.14 19.04
C SER A 116 43.63 32.25 18.26
N PHE A 117 42.37 32.66 18.29
CA PHE A 117 41.34 32.42 17.25
C PHE A 117 41.94 32.61 15.85
N SER A 118 42.44 31.53 15.27
CA SER A 118 42.73 31.42 13.84
C SER A 118 41.47 30.85 13.21
N SER A 119 40.83 31.67 12.37
CA SER A 119 39.84 31.23 11.39
C SER A 119 40.42 30.03 10.65
N SER A 120 39.82 28.85 10.83
CA SER A 120 40.40 27.62 10.29
C SER A 120 40.48 27.71 8.77
N GLU A 121 41.69 27.79 8.22
CA GLU A 121 41.89 27.71 6.78
C GLU A 121 41.37 26.36 6.27
N PHE A 122 40.73 26.40 5.09
CA PHE A 122 40.17 25.24 4.41
C PHE A 122 41.31 24.28 4.01
N ALA A 123 41.24 23.03 4.47
CA ALA A 123 42.19 22.00 4.11
C ALA A 123 41.63 21.15 2.96
N VAL A 124 42.50 20.65 2.08
CA VAL A 124 42.10 19.75 0.98
C VAL A 124 41.36 18.50 1.50
N SER A 125 41.67 18.04 2.71
CA SER A 125 40.95 16.94 3.37
C SER A 125 39.49 17.24 3.67
N ASP A 126 39.11 18.51 3.83
CA ASP A 126 37.73 18.91 4.11
C ASP A 126 36.81 18.59 2.92
N ILE A 127 37.36 18.47 1.70
CA ILE A 127 36.61 18.01 0.51
C ILE A 127 35.95 16.66 0.77
N PHE A 128 36.62 15.71 1.45
CA PHE A 128 36.02 14.42 1.78
C PHE A 128 34.85 14.55 2.76
N HIS A 129 34.89 15.50 3.68
CA HIS A 129 33.77 15.81 4.57
C HIS A 129 32.58 16.36 3.78
N PHE A 130 32.79 17.33 2.87
CA PHE A 130 31.71 17.85 2.03
C PHE A 130 31.14 16.81 1.08
N CYS A 131 31.98 15.98 0.46
CA CYS A 131 31.53 14.85 -0.36
C CYS A 131 30.69 13.87 0.48
N ARG A 132 31.16 13.51 1.69
CA ARG A 132 30.41 12.66 2.62
C ARG A 132 29.09 13.30 3.01
N ARG A 133 29.06 14.57 3.40
CA ARG A 133 27.83 15.30 3.78
C ARG A 133 26.87 15.44 2.61
N GLY A 134 27.38 15.64 1.39
CA GLY A 134 26.59 15.66 0.16
C GLY A 134 25.95 14.31 -0.11
N VAL A 135 26.73 13.22 -0.03
CA VAL A 135 26.20 11.85 -0.16
C VAL A 135 25.22 11.52 0.96
N GLU A 136 25.54 11.85 2.21
CA GLU A 136 24.63 11.68 3.37
C GLU A 136 23.34 12.46 3.14
N SER A 137 23.38 13.70 2.67
CA SER A 137 22.18 14.51 2.40
C SER A 137 21.34 13.95 1.24
N ILE A 138 21.98 13.34 0.23
CA ILE A 138 21.30 12.63 -0.86
C ILE A 138 20.67 11.32 -0.35
N VAL A 139 21.35 10.59 0.53
CA VAL A 139 20.85 9.34 1.13
C VAL A 139 19.76 9.61 2.17
N ASP A 140 19.89 10.71 2.90
CA ASP A 140 18.97 11.14 3.94
C ASP A 140 17.81 11.98 3.41
N ASP A 141 17.72 12.17 2.10
CA ASP A 141 16.70 12.99 1.48
C ASP A 141 15.29 12.52 1.88
N GLU A 142 14.42 13.49 2.10
CA GLU A 142 13.07 13.20 2.59
C GLU A 142 12.22 12.45 1.56
N VAL A 143 12.64 12.42 0.29
CA VAL A 143 11.96 11.82 -0.84
C VAL A 143 12.33 10.34 -1.01
N THR A 144 13.61 9.96 -1.11
CA THR A 144 14.00 8.55 -1.32
C THR A 144 13.53 7.65 -0.18
N LYS A 145 13.53 8.16 1.07
CA LYS A 145 12.99 7.46 2.24
C LYS A 145 11.53 7.04 2.05
N ARG A 146 10.72 7.78 1.29
CA ARG A 146 9.30 7.46 1.04
C ARG A 146 9.07 6.34 0.04
N PHE A 147 10.13 5.93 -0.65
CA PHE A 147 10.13 4.74 -1.49
C PHE A 147 10.64 3.50 -0.74
N THR A 148 10.84 3.58 0.57
CA THR A 148 11.17 2.45 1.43
C THR A 148 10.03 2.11 2.38
N ALA A 149 9.92 0.83 2.74
CA ALA A 149 8.89 0.35 3.66
C ALA A 149 9.00 1.06 5.02
N GLU A 150 7.84 1.35 5.63
CA GLU A 150 7.77 1.93 6.96
C GLU A 150 8.35 0.95 8.00
N GLU A 151 9.31 1.42 8.80
CA GLU A 151 9.84 0.62 9.90
C GLU A 151 8.86 0.59 11.07
N LEU A 152 8.59 -0.61 11.57
CA LEU A 152 7.67 -0.82 12.69
C LEU A 152 8.40 -0.80 14.03
N GLU A 153 7.85 -0.04 14.98
CA GLU A 153 8.31 -0.06 16.38
C GLU A 153 8.00 -1.39 17.08
N SER A 154 6.90 -2.06 16.68
CA SER A 154 6.42 -3.31 17.30
C SER A 154 6.67 -4.53 16.40
N TRP A 155 6.97 -5.68 17.00
CA TRP A 155 7.17 -6.91 16.24
C TRP A 155 5.84 -7.61 15.90
N ASN A 156 5.58 -7.77 14.61
CA ASN A 156 4.39 -8.40 14.05
C ASN A 156 4.60 -9.85 13.61
N LEU A 157 5.68 -10.51 14.06
CA LEU A 157 6.04 -11.89 13.68
C LEU A 157 6.33 -12.08 12.17
N LEU A 158 6.53 -11.00 11.41
CA LEU A 158 6.97 -11.06 10.02
C LEU A 158 8.47 -10.71 9.94
N THR A 159 9.29 -11.68 9.55
CA THR A 159 10.75 -11.50 9.42
C THR A 159 11.12 -10.45 8.37
N ARG A 160 10.28 -10.27 7.34
CA ARG A 160 10.48 -9.25 6.29
C ARG A 160 10.19 -7.82 6.72
N SER A 161 9.46 -7.63 7.82
CA SER A 161 9.12 -6.29 8.33
C SER A 161 10.14 -5.79 9.34
N ASN A 162 11.12 -6.62 9.73
CA ASN A 162 12.20 -6.19 10.62
C ASN A 162 13.47 -7.04 10.41
N TYR A 163 14.53 -6.41 9.92
CA TYR A 163 15.77 -7.05 9.48
C TYR A 163 16.73 -7.45 10.63
N ASN A 164 16.50 -6.99 11.85
CA ASN A 164 17.49 -7.10 12.95
C ASN A 164 17.22 -8.24 13.94
N PHE A 165 16.19 -9.07 13.71
CA PHE A 165 15.80 -10.11 14.68
C PHE A 165 16.34 -11.51 14.34
N ARG A 166 17.65 -11.69 14.51
CA ARG A 166 18.22 -13.06 14.64
C ARG A 166 18.05 -13.56 16.08
N HIS A 167 17.15 -14.53 16.25
CA HIS A 167 16.88 -15.35 17.45
C HIS A 167 16.90 -14.64 18.83
N ILE A 168 15.74 -14.13 19.25
CA ILE A 168 15.61 -13.42 20.54
C ILE A 168 15.37 -14.39 21.72
N SER A 169 14.47 -15.37 21.58
CA SER A 169 14.21 -16.40 22.60
C SER A 169 13.49 -17.62 22.01
N THR A 170 13.64 -18.80 22.63
CA THR A 170 13.01 -20.06 22.18
C THR A 170 11.49 -19.97 22.09
N ARG A 171 10.83 -19.34 23.07
CA ARG A 171 9.36 -19.14 23.07
C ARG A 171 8.90 -18.23 21.94
N LEU A 172 9.63 -17.15 21.65
CA LEU A 172 9.31 -16.27 20.52
C LEU A 172 9.58 -16.94 19.18
N THR A 173 10.64 -17.75 19.08
CA THR A 173 10.92 -18.57 17.89
C THR A 173 9.83 -19.60 17.66
N ALA A 174 9.33 -20.27 18.71
CA ALA A 174 8.21 -21.20 18.61
C ALA A 174 6.91 -20.51 18.15
N LEU A 175 6.60 -19.33 18.72
CA LEU A 175 5.45 -18.53 18.32
C LEU A 175 5.56 -18.06 16.85
N TRP A 176 6.76 -17.65 16.43
CA TRP A 176 7.03 -17.30 15.04
C TRP A 176 6.88 -18.50 14.09
N GLY A 177 7.39 -19.68 14.47
CA GLY A 177 7.25 -20.92 13.72
C GLY A 177 5.78 -21.34 13.57
N LEU A 178 4.99 -21.24 14.64
CA LEU A 178 3.54 -21.43 14.58
C LEU A 178 2.89 -20.40 13.63
N GLY A 179 3.31 -19.14 13.68
CA GLY A 179 2.83 -18.11 12.78
C GLY A 179 3.17 -18.36 11.31
N LEU A 180 4.33 -18.96 11.01
CA LEU A 180 4.67 -19.42 9.66
C LEU A 180 3.72 -20.52 9.19
N ILE A 181 3.49 -21.54 10.01
CA ILE A 181 2.59 -22.64 9.68
C ILE A 181 1.19 -22.10 9.39
N ILE A 182 0.66 -21.23 10.26
CA ILE A 182 -0.67 -20.63 10.05
C ILE A 182 -0.70 -19.83 8.74
N ARG A 183 0.30 -18.97 8.49
CA ARG A 183 0.28 -18.09 7.30
C ARG A 183 0.45 -18.86 6.00
N TYR A 184 1.34 -19.84 5.94
CA TYR A 184 1.69 -20.51 4.70
C TYR A 184 0.91 -21.81 4.44
N CYS A 185 0.52 -22.55 5.49
CA CYS A 185 -0.20 -23.80 5.32
C CYS A 185 -1.73 -23.64 5.41
N ILE A 186 -2.22 -22.55 6.02
CA ILE A 186 -3.68 -22.31 6.20
C ILE A 186 -4.13 -21.07 5.45
N LEU A 187 -3.58 -19.89 5.77
CA LEU A 187 -4.06 -18.63 5.20
C LEU A 187 -3.73 -18.51 3.71
N LEU A 188 -2.49 -18.76 3.30
CA LEU A 188 -2.06 -18.57 1.91
C LEU A 188 -2.84 -19.46 0.92
N PRO A 189 -3.03 -20.78 1.14
CA PRO A 189 -3.83 -21.61 0.24
C PRO A 189 -5.28 -21.14 0.15
N LEU A 190 -5.91 -20.84 1.30
CA LEU A 190 -7.27 -20.32 1.35
C LEU A 190 -7.39 -19.02 0.54
N ARG A 191 -6.47 -18.07 0.76
CA ARG A 191 -6.43 -16.79 0.05
C ARG A 191 -6.20 -16.97 -1.44
N LEU A 192 -5.36 -17.91 -1.84
CA LEU A 192 -5.12 -18.23 -3.25
C LEU A 192 -6.38 -18.76 -3.92
N THR A 193 -7.10 -19.68 -3.28
CA THR A 193 -8.37 -20.17 -3.83
C THR A 193 -9.39 -19.03 -3.94
N LEU A 194 -9.53 -18.19 -2.92
CA LEU A 194 -10.45 -17.06 -2.96
C LEU A 194 -10.09 -16.03 -4.04
N ALA A 195 -8.79 -15.75 -4.24
CA ALA A 195 -8.32 -14.84 -5.28
C ALA A 195 -8.60 -15.39 -6.68
N ILE A 196 -8.29 -16.67 -6.92
CA ILE A 196 -8.57 -17.35 -8.19
C ILE A 196 -10.08 -17.32 -8.46
N THR A 197 -10.90 -17.67 -7.48
CA THR A 197 -12.37 -17.62 -7.61
C THR A 197 -12.86 -16.21 -7.91
N GLY A 198 -12.40 -15.19 -7.17
CA GLY A 198 -12.80 -13.79 -7.37
C GLY A 198 -12.43 -13.26 -8.76
N VAL A 199 -11.21 -13.52 -9.23
CA VAL A 199 -10.75 -13.11 -10.56
C VAL A 199 -11.48 -13.86 -11.67
N THR A 200 -11.71 -15.16 -11.49
CA THR A 200 -12.43 -15.98 -12.48
C THR A 200 -13.88 -15.51 -12.60
N LEU A 201 -14.56 -15.29 -11.47
CA LEU A 201 -15.91 -14.75 -11.45
C LEU A 201 -15.97 -13.37 -12.11
N LEU A 202 -15.00 -12.49 -11.84
CA LEU A 202 -14.92 -11.18 -12.48
C LEU A 202 -14.86 -11.34 -14.00
N VAL A 203 -13.89 -12.10 -14.52
CA VAL A 203 -13.69 -12.28 -15.97
C VAL A 203 -14.91 -12.90 -16.65
N VAL A 204 -15.47 -13.96 -16.07
CA VAL A 204 -16.61 -14.67 -16.66
C VAL A 204 -17.87 -13.81 -16.62
N LEU A 205 -18.24 -13.26 -15.46
CA LEU A 205 -19.48 -12.53 -15.29
C LEU A 205 -19.47 -11.19 -16.05
N THR A 206 -18.35 -10.46 -16.08
CA THR A 206 -18.28 -9.22 -16.88
C THR A 206 -18.29 -9.51 -18.38
N THR A 207 -17.74 -10.65 -18.81
CA THR A 207 -17.86 -11.09 -20.21
C THR A 207 -19.31 -11.42 -20.56
N ILE A 208 -20.04 -12.12 -19.69
CA ILE A 208 -21.47 -12.42 -19.88
C ILE A 208 -22.29 -11.13 -19.95
N ILE A 209 -22.09 -10.20 -19.01
CA ILE A 209 -22.76 -8.88 -19.00
C ILE A 209 -22.43 -8.06 -20.25
N GLY A 210 -21.24 -8.27 -20.83
CA GLY A 210 -20.83 -7.64 -22.07
C GLY A 210 -21.75 -7.91 -23.27
N PHE A 211 -22.44 -9.06 -23.29
CA PHE A 211 -23.40 -9.41 -24.33
C PHE A 211 -24.76 -8.71 -24.17
N LEU A 212 -25.01 -8.07 -23.03
CA LEU A 212 -26.25 -7.31 -22.82
C LEU A 212 -26.21 -5.97 -23.57
N PRO A 213 -27.35 -5.51 -24.11
CA PRO A 213 -27.46 -4.19 -24.72
C PRO A 213 -27.18 -3.10 -23.68
N ASN A 214 -26.62 -1.98 -24.13
CA ASN A 214 -26.36 -0.83 -23.25
C ASN A 214 -27.68 -0.28 -22.71
N GLY A 215 -27.78 -0.14 -21.39
CA GLY A 215 -29.00 0.30 -20.72
C GLY A 215 -28.92 0.12 -19.22
N ARG A 216 -30.01 0.48 -18.52
CA ARG A 216 -30.06 0.47 -17.05
C ARG A 216 -29.80 -0.90 -16.44
N ILE A 217 -30.31 -1.97 -17.06
CA ILE A 217 -30.14 -3.35 -16.58
C ILE A 217 -28.66 -3.77 -16.64
N LYS A 218 -28.00 -3.50 -17.78
CA LYS A 218 -26.56 -3.79 -17.94
C LYS A 218 -25.75 -3.05 -16.88
N ASN A 219 -26.01 -1.76 -16.67
CA ASN A 219 -25.28 -0.95 -15.69
C ASN A 219 -25.48 -1.48 -14.26
N PHE A 220 -26.73 -1.75 -13.87
CA PHE A 220 -27.06 -2.29 -12.56
C PHE A 220 -26.39 -3.65 -12.29
N LEU A 221 -26.47 -4.58 -13.27
CA LEU A 221 -25.82 -5.89 -13.16
C LEU A 221 -24.30 -5.76 -13.14
N SER A 222 -23.74 -4.88 -13.98
CA SER A 222 -22.31 -4.60 -14.03
C SER A 222 -21.79 -4.11 -12.68
N GLU A 223 -22.43 -3.09 -12.10
CA GLU A 223 -22.04 -2.56 -10.79
C GLU A 223 -22.15 -3.63 -9.69
N THR A 224 -23.25 -4.39 -9.68
CA THR A 224 -23.47 -5.46 -8.70
C THR A 224 -22.40 -6.55 -8.79
N VAL A 225 -22.08 -7.02 -10.01
CA VAL A 225 -21.07 -8.04 -10.24
C VAL A 225 -19.67 -7.53 -9.89
N HIS A 226 -19.33 -6.31 -10.31
CA HIS A 226 -18.04 -5.71 -9.98
C HIS A 226 -17.87 -5.58 -8.46
N LEU A 227 -18.83 -4.99 -7.75
CA LEU A 227 -18.80 -4.88 -6.28
C LEU A 227 -18.63 -6.25 -5.61
N MET A 228 -19.41 -7.24 -6.02
CA MET A 228 -19.32 -8.59 -5.48
C MET A 228 -17.92 -9.18 -5.70
N CYS A 229 -17.40 -9.13 -6.92
CA CYS A 229 -16.08 -9.68 -7.25
C CYS A 229 -14.95 -8.96 -6.51
N TYR A 230 -14.99 -7.62 -6.44
CA TYR A 230 -14.01 -6.84 -5.68
C TYR A 230 -14.05 -7.19 -4.20
N ARG A 231 -15.24 -7.32 -3.61
CA ARG A 231 -15.38 -7.73 -2.21
C ARG A 231 -14.90 -9.17 -1.96
N VAL A 232 -14.96 -10.07 -2.95
CA VAL A 232 -14.34 -11.42 -2.86
C VAL A 232 -12.82 -11.30 -2.91
N CYS A 233 -12.27 -10.52 -3.84
CA CYS A 233 -10.82 -10.31 -3.95
C CYS A 233 -10.24 -9.60 -2.70
N VAL A 234 -10.93 -8.62 -2.11
CA VAL A 234 -10.56 -8.00 -0.82
C VAL A 234 -10.57 -9.04 0.31
N ARG A 235 -11.57 -9.93 0.35
CA ARG A 235 -11.61 -11.05 1.31
C ARG A 235 -10.43 -12.00 1.14
N ALA A 236 -9.96 -12.22 -0.09
CA ALA A 236 -8.76 -13.00 -0.38
C ALA A 236 -7.48 -12.39 0.19
N LEU A 237 -7.46 -11.11 0.54
CA LEU A 237 -6.34 -10.47 1.26
C LEU A 237 -6.56 -10.43 2.78
N THR A 238 -7.67 -10.98 3.28
CA THR A 238 -8.17 -10.72 4.64
C THR A 238 -8.17 -9.22 4.93
N ALA A 239 -8.61 -8.43 3.94
CA ALA A 239 -8.62 -6.99 4.10
C ALA A 239 -9.76 -6.56 5.02
N ILE A 240 -9.44 -5.67 5.96
CA ILE A 240 -10.35 -5.12 6.95
C ILE A 240 -10.31 -3.61 6.76
N ILE A 241 -11.39 -3.09 6.21
CA ILE A 241 -11.47 -1.72 5.74
C ILE A 241 -12.50 -1.00 6.60
N THR A 242 -12.09 0.11 7.21
CA THR A 242 -13.01 1.01 7.92
C THR A 242 -13.30 2.20 7.03
N TYR A 243 -14.55 2.35 6.61
CA TYR A 243 -14.99 3.48 5.80
C TYR A 243 -15.55 4.58 6.71
N HIS A 244 -15.08 5.81 6.46
CA HIS A 244 -15.49 7.00 7.19
C HIS A 244 -16.10 8.02 6.24
N HIS A 245 -17.15 8.71 6.70
CA HIS A 245 -17.84 9.79 5.99
C HIS A 245 -18.42 9.38 4.63
N SER A 246 -19.08 8.21 4.57
CA SER A 246 -19.65 7.63 3.35
C SER A 246 -20.64 8.55 2.60
N GLU A 247 -21.17 9.58 3.24
CA GLU A 247 -21.96 10.65 2.62
C GLU A 247 -21.19 11.42 1.52
N ASN A 248 -19.86 11.46 1.60
CA ASN A 248 -18.99 12.16 0.65
C ASN A 248 -18.48 11.26 -0.48
N LYS A 249 -19.06 10.07 -0.67
CA LYS A 249 -18.64 9.13 -1.71
C LYS A 249 -18.65 9.78 -3.11
N PRO A 250 -17.69 9.41 -3.98
CA PRO A 250 -17.64 9.92 -5.34
C PRO A 250 -18.93 9.64 -6.12
N LYS A 251 -19.40 10.64 -6.87
CA LYS A 251 -20.61 10.56 -7.69
C LYS A 251 -20.26 10.62 -9.17
N ASN A 252 -21.14 10.07 -10.00
CA ASN A 252 -20.98 10.08 -11.46
C ASN A 252 -20.69 11.48 -11.99
N GLY A 253 -19.79 11.54 -12.97
CA GLY A 253 -19.32 12.80 -13.54
C GLY A 253 -18.46 13.64 -12.61
N GLY A 254 -17.73 13.00 -11.70
CA GLY A 254 -16.62 13.57 -10.95
C GLY A 254 -15.42 12.62 -10.93
N ILE A 255 -14.34 13.07 -10.28
CA ILE A 255 -13.07 12.34 -10.19
C ILE A 255 -12.74 12.06 -8.73
N CYS A 256 -12.67 10.78 -8.38
CA CYS A 256 -12.12 10.30 -7.12
C CYS A 256 -10.59 10.41 -7.15
N VAL A 257 -10.02 11.12 -6.20
CA VAL A 257 -8.58 11.31 -6.05
C VAL A 257 -8.15 10.75 -4.70
N ALA A 258 -7.18 9.83 -4.70
CA ALA A 258 -6.66 9.24 -3.48
C ALA A 258 -5.13 9.24 -3.44
N ASN A 259 -4.56 9.24 -2.23
CA ASN A 259 -3.16 8.87 -2.06
C ASN A 259 -2.94 7.39 -2.42
N HIS A 260 -1.73 7.04 -2.85
CA HIS A 260 -1.43 5.74 -3.43
C HIS A 260 -0.29 5.03 -2.73
N THR A 261 -0.61 4.02 -1.93
CA THR A 261 0.38 3.18 -1.27
C THR A 261 0.60 1.87 -2.00
N SER A 262 -0.39 1.43 -2.76
CA SER A 262 -0.41 0.06 -3.26
C SER A 262 -1.26 -0.16 -4.50
N PRO A 263 -0.90 -1.08 -5.42
CA PRO A 263 -1.80 -1.47 -6.53
C PRO A 263 -3.16 -1.97 -6.05
N ILE A 264 -3.21 -2.55 -4.85
CA ILE A 264 -4.46 -3.03 -4.26
C ILE A 264 -5.38 -1.89 -3.79
N ASP A 265 -4.93 -0.63 -3.76
CA ASP A 265 -5.77 0.53 -3.39
C ASP A 265 -6.99 0.64 -4.29
N VAL A 266 -6.82 0.32 -5.58
CA VAL A 266 -7.92 0.21 -6.56
C VAL A 266 -8.97 -0.77 -6.05
N LEU A 267 -8.53 -1.95 -5.60
CA LEU A 267 -9.41 -3.01 -5.12
C LEU A 267 -10.07 -2.66 -3.78
N ILE A 268 -9.32 -1.99 -2.88
CA ILE A 268 -9.84 -1.49 -1.60
C ILE A 268 -10.99 -0.52 -1.85
N LEU A 269 -10.76 0.54 -2.64
CA LEU A 269 -11.79 1.53 -2.95
C LEU A 269 -12.95 0.90 -3.73
N ALA A 270 -12.65 0.07 -4.73
CA ALA A 270 -13.66 -0.55 -5.58
C ALA A 270 -14.57 -1.54 -4.85
N SER A 271 -14.21 -1.96 -3.63
CA SER A 271 -15.06 -2.85 -2.82
C SER A 271 -16.24 -2.15 -2.13
N ASP A 272 -16.25 -0.81 -2.12
CA ASP A 272 -17.29 0.02 -1.49
C ASP A 272 -17.99 1.02 -2.45
N GLY A 273 -17.51 1.10 -3.69
CA GLY A 273 -18.15 1.81 -4.80
C GLY A 273 -17.54 1.39 -6.14
N CYS A 274 -18.26 1.53 -7.25
CA CYS A 274 -17.70 1.25 -8.57
C CYS A 274 -17.04 2.49 -9.17
N TYR A 275 -15.92 2.29 -9.86
CA TYR A 275 -15.14 3.37 -10.47
C TYR A 275 -14.74 3.03 -11.90
N ALA A 276 -14.69 4.05 -12.75
CA ALA A 276 -13.98 3.97 -14.00
C ALA A 276 -12.47 4.15 -13.73
N MET A 277 -11.73 3.04 -13.76
CA MET A 277 -10.28 3.07 -13.63
C MET A 277 -9.59 3.70 -14.84
N VAL A 278 -8.46 4.34 -14.58
CA VAL A 278 -7.54 4.88 -15.59
C VAL A 278 -6.21 4.13 -15.49
N GLY A 279 -5.66 3.67 -16.60
CA GLY A 279 -4.33 3.07 -16.59
C GLY A 279 -3.77 2.74 -17.97
N GLN A 280 -2.59 2.13 -17.99
CA GLN A 280 -1.98 1.63 -19.22
C GLN A 280 -2.55 0.27 -19.60
N ILE A 281 -2.61 -0.02 -20.91
CA ILE A 281 -2.92 -1.35 -21.41
C ILE A 281 -1.77 -2.31 -21.07
N HIS A 282 -2.11 -3.45 -20.47
CA HIS A 282 -1.17 -4.51 -20.12
C HIS A 282 -1.41 -5.77 -20.96
N GLY A 283 -0.37 -6.60 -21.10
CA GLY A 283 -0.48 -7.94 -21.67
C GLY A 283 -0.82 -9.02 -20.63
N GLY A 284 -0.80 -10.28 -21.05
CA GLY A 284 -0.97 -11.44 -20.16
C GLY A 284 -2.30 -11.47 -19.40
N LEU A 285 -2.26 -11.96 -18.16
CA LEU A 285 -3.45 -12.07 -17.30
C LEU A 285 -4.09 -10.70 -17.02
N MET A 286 -3.29 -9.66 -16.77
CA MET A 286 -3.81 -8.31 -16.55
C MET A 286 -4.54 -7.77 -17.78
N GLY A 287 -4.01 -8.01 -18.98
CA GLY A 287 -4.69 -7.67 -20.22
C GLY A 287 -6.02 -8.40 -20.41
N LEU A 288 -6.10 -9.68 -20.02
CA LEU A 288 -7.35 -10.45 -20.06
C LEU A 288 -8.40 -9.86 -19.10
N ILE A 289 -7.98 -9.51 -17.88
CA ILE A 289 -8.84 -8.87 -16.88
C ILE A 289 -9.34 -7.51 -17.43
N GLN A 290 -8.43 -6.65 -17.90
CA GLN A 290 -8.78 -5.35 -18.47
C GLN A 290 -9.78 -5.48 -19.63
N LYS A 291 -9.53 -6.38 -20.59
CA LYS A 291 -10.43 -6.63 -21.73
C LYS A 291 -11.81 -7.10 -21.28
N SER A 292 -11.88 -7.92 -20.23
CA SER A 292 -13.14 -8.45 -19.72
C SER A 292 -13.94 -7.39 -18.97
N MET A 293 -13.28 -6.51 -18.23
CA MET A 293 -13.93 -5.43 -17.46
C MET A 293 -14.52 -4.35 -18.39
N VAL A 294 -13.80 -3.98 -19.46
CA VAL A 294 -14.25 -2.96 -20.43
C VAL A 294 -15.58 -3.32 -21.10
N LYS A 295 -15.86 -4.62 -21.26
CA LYS A 295 -17.12 -5.09 -21.85
C LYS A 295 -18.34 -4.73 -20.99
N ALA A 296 -18.16 -4.63 -19.67
CA ALA A 296 -19.23 -4.38 -18.71
C ALA A 296 -19.23 -2.93 -18.19
N CYS A 297 -18.08 -2.24 -18.16
CA CYS A 297 -17.95 -0.88 -17.68
C CYS A 297 -16.91 -0.09 -18.51
N PRO A 298 -17.18 1.17 -18.91
CA PRO A 298 -16.27 1.96 -19.73
C PRO A 298 -15.05 2.44 -18.92
N HIS A 299 -14.07 1.57 -18.72
CA HIS A 299 -12.76 1.93 -18.17
C HIS A 299 -11.89 2.64 -19.23
N ILE A 300 -10.99 3.50 -18.78
CA ILE A 300 -10.15 4.31 -19.65
C ILE A 300 -8.73 3.71 -19.66
N TRP A 301 -8.39 3.02 -20.75
CA TRP A 301 -7.05 2.47 -20.93
C TRP A 301 -6.30 3.22 -22.02
N PHE A 302 -5.04 3.54 -21.75
CA PHE A 302 -4.17 4.24 -22.68
C PHE A 302 -3.06 3.32 -23.18
N GLU A 303 -2.70 3.49 -24.45
CA GLU A 303 -1.45 2.93 -24.97
C GLU A 303 -0.24 3.70 -24.41
N ARG A 304 0.92 3.04 -24.36
CA ARG A 304 2.14 3.65 -23.81
C ARG A 304 2.57 4.92 -24.58
N SER A 305 2.28 4.98 -25.88
CA SER A 305 2.47 6.16 -26.73
C SER A 305 1.51 7.30 -26.37
N GLU A 306 0.22 6.99 -26.19
CA GLU A 306 -0.85 7.95 -25.90
C GLU A 306 -0.69 8.63 -24.54
N VAL A 307 -0.15 7.95 -23.52
CA VAL A 307 0.06 8.55 -22.19
C VAL A 307 0.99 9.77 -22.24
N LYS A 308 1.83 9.89 -23.28
CA LYS A 308 2.71 11.06 -23.48
C LYS A 308 1.95 12.28 -24.00
N ASP A 309 0.81 12.07 -24.66
CA ASP A 309 -0.04 13.15 -25.17
C ASP A 309 -1.00 13.63 -24.08
N ARG A 310 -0.59 14.71 -23.40
CA ARG A 310 -1.38 15.33 -22.32
C ARG A 310 -2.74 15.83 -22.80
N HIS A 311 -2.82 16.31 -24.04
CA HIS A 311 -4.07 16.87 -24.57
C HIS A 311 -5.08 15.75 -24.84
N LEU A 312 -4.63 14.64 -25.43
CA LEU A 312 -5.47 13.45 -25.62
C LEU A 312 -5.97 12.88 -24.29
N VAL A 313 -5.10 12.78 -23.28
CA VAL A 313 -5.48 12.29 -21.95
C VAL A 313 -6.52 13.22 -21.32
N ALA A 314 -6.28 14.53 -21.30
CA ALA A 314 -7.21 15.51 -20.73
C ALA A 314 -8.58 15.47 -21.43
N LYS A 315 -8.59 15.37 -22.77
CA LYS A 315 -9.82 15.28 -23.56
C LYS A 315 -10.63 14.03 -23.21
N ARG A 316 -10.01 12.83 -23.22
CA ARG A 316 -10.72 11.58 -22.88
C ARG A 316 -11.29 11.58 -21.46
N LEU A 317 -10.58 12.18 -20.51
CA LEU A 317 -11.07 12.32 -19.14
C LEU A 317 -12.24 13.33 -19.07
N SER A 318 -12.17 14.46 -19.79
CA SER A 318 -13.27 15.43 -19.88
C SER A 318 -14.53 14.80 -20.47
N ASP A 319 -14.41 14.15 -21.63
CA ASP A 319 -15.52 13.47 -22.33
C ASP A 319 -16.19 12.40 -21.44
N HIS A 320 -15.42 11.75 -20.56
CA HIS A 320 -15.95 10.78 -19.61
C HIS A 320 -16.70 11.44 -18.45
N VAL A 321 -16.16 12.53 -17.90
CA VAL A 321 -16.78 13.29 -16.80
C VAL A 321 -18.09 13.96 -17.22
N GLU A 322 -18.17 14.42 -18.46
CA GLU A 322 -19.37 15.05 -19.02
C GLU A 322 -20.55 14.08 -19.11
N ASP A 323 -20.28 12.80 -19.39
CA ASP A 323 -21.29 11.76 -19.41
C ASP A 323 -21.63 11.25 -18.00
N LYS A 324 -22.70 11.80 -17.42
CA LYS A 324 -23.17 11.45 -16.06
C LYS A 324 -23.74 10.02 -15.95
N SER A 325 -23.89 9.30 -17.06
CA SER A 325 -24.25 7.88 -17.01
C SER A 325 -23.06 6.97 -16.67
N LYS A 326 -21.83 7.49 -16.82
CA LYS A 326 -20.59 6.75 -16.51
C LYS A 326 -20.21 6.91 -15.04
N LEU A 327 -19.55 5.86 -14.53
CA LEU A 327 -19.00 5.84 -13.17
C LEU A 327 -17.97 6.95 -12.96
N PRO A 328 -17.81 7.44 -11.71
CA PRO A 328 -16.74 8.37 -11.36
C PRO A 328 -15.38 7.77 -11.70
N ILE A 329 -14.46 8.63 -12.15
CA ILE A 329 -13.11 8.20 -12.49
C ILE A 329 -12.32 8.03 -11.19
N LEU A 330 -11.52 6.96 -11.06
CA LEU A 330 -10.55 6.81 -9.98
C LEU A 330 -9.14 7.14 -10.47
N ILE A 331 -8.48 8.10 -9.84
CA ILE A 331 -7.10 8.51 -10.16
C ILE A 331 -6.26 8.59 -8.89
N PHE A 332 -5.03 8.09 -9.02
CA PHE A 332 -3.95 8.24 -8.04
C PHE A 332 -2.90 9.23 -8.59
N PRO A 333 -3.05 10.55 -8.33
CA PRO A 333 -2.28 11.58 -9.01
C PRO A 333 -0.79 11.61 -8.65
N GLU A 334 -0.35 10.88 -7.61
CA GLU A 334 1.08 10.65 -7.33
C GLU A 334 1.77 9.95 -8.50
N GLY A 335 1.03 9.10 -9.23
CA GLY A 335 1.54 8.37 -10.39
C GLY A 335 2.57 7.28 -10.07
N THR A 336 2.75 6.97 -8.79
CA THR A 336 3.54 5.86 -8.25
C THR A 336 3.00 5.49 -6.87
N CYS A 337 3.34 4.30 -6.38
CA CYS A 337 3.08 3.93 -4.98
C CYS A 337 4.13 4.60 -4.08
N ILE A 338 3.67 5.17 -2.98
CA ILE A 338 4.46 5.83 -1.94
C ILE A 338 4.21 5.14 -0.61
N ASN A 339 5.22 5.09 0.26
CA ASN A 339 5.04 4.45 1.54
C ASN A 339 3.93 5.12 2.35
N ASN A 340 3.38 4.38 3.30
CA ASN A 340 2.22 4.76 4.08
C ASN A 340 2.47 5.92 5.08
N THR A 341 3.50 6.74 4.89
CA THR A 341 3.92 7.80 5.83
C THR A 341 3.74 9.22 5.27
N SER A 342 3.63 9.37 3.95
CA SER A 342 3.58 10.67 3.28
C SER A 342 2.69 10.63 2.04
N VAL A 343 2.36 11.81 1.52
CA VAL A 343 1.76 11.99 0.20
C VAL A 343 2.72 12.82 -0.64
N MET A 344 3.06 12.32 -1.84
CA MET A 344 3.92 13.03 -2.78
C MET A 344 3.16 14.08 -3.60
N MET A 345 3.92 14.90 -4.33
CA MET A 345 3.35 15.87 -5.27
C MET A 345 2.34 15.22 -6.23
N PHE A 346 1.16 15.84 -6.32
CA PHE A 346 0.12 15.42 -7.24
C PHE A 346 0.37 15.98 -8.64
N LYS A 347 0.30 15.11 -9.65
CA LYS A 347 0.36 15.54 -11.05
C LYS A 347 -0.86 16.38 -11.39
N LYS A 348 -0.64 17.59 -11.90
CA LYS A 348 -1.69 18.58 -12.19
C LYS A 348 -2.74 18.18 -13.24
N GLY A 349 -2.45 17.20 -14.11
CA GLY A 349 -3.30 16.89 -15.27
C GLY A 349 -4.76 16.59 -14.92
N SER A 350 -5.02 15.88 -13.82
CA SER A 350 -6.38 15.59 -13.35
C SER A 350 -7.13 16.81 -12.83
N PHE A 351 -6.41 17.87 -12.45
CA PHE A 351 -6.92 19.11 -11.85
C PHE A 351 -7.09 20.23 -12.87
N GLU A 352 -6.65 20.01 -14.12
CA GLU A 352 -6.93 20.90 -15.25
C GLU A 352 -8.37 20.73 -15.76
N ILE A 353 -8.96 19.54 -15.55
CA ILE A 353 -10.33 19.19 -15.97
C ILE A 353 -11.34 19.90 -15.07
N ALA A 354 -12.30 20.60 -15.68
CA ALA A 354 -13.38 21.28 -14.98
C ALA A 354 -14.40 20.29 -14.40
N SER A 355 -14.06 19.67 -13.27
CA SER A 355 -14.87 18.65 -12.62
C SER A 355 -14.78 18.73 -11.10
N THR A 356 -15.77 18.16 -10.42
CA THR A 356 -15.72 17.98 -8.97
C THR A 356 -14.73 16.86 -8.61
N ILE A 357 -13.76 17.19 -7.77
CA ILE A 357 -12.83 16.24 -7.18
C ILE A 357 -13.42 15.72 -5.87
N TYR A 358 -13.39 14.41 -5.68
CA TYR A 358 -13.75 13.74 -4.44
C TYR A 358 -12.47 13.21 -3.81
N PRO A 359 -11.89 13.92 -2.82
CA PRO A 359 -10.65 13.49 -2.19
C PRO A 359 -10.91 12.30 -1.26
N VAL A 360 -9.98 11.36 -1.26
CA VAL A 360 -10.04 10.17 -0.40
C VAL A 360 -8.68 9.95 0.23
N ALA A 361 -8.66 9.82 1.56
CA ALA A 361 -7.46 9.41 2.27
C ALA A 361 -7.51 7.91 2.57
N ILE A 362 -6.42 7.20 2.29
CA ILE A 362 -6.23 5.79 2.64
C ILE A 362 -5.03 5.72 3.58
N LYS A 363 -5.21 5.08 4.73
CA LYS A 363 -4.11 4.79 5.67
C LYS A 363 -4.13 3.32 6.05
N TYR A 364 -3.01 2.64 5.80
CA TYR A 364 -2.80 1.27 6.22
C TYR A 364 -2.30 1.20 7.67
N ASP A 365 -2.63 0.11 8.36
CA ASP A 365 -2.05 -0.23 9.65
C ASP A 365 -0.92 -1.24 9.43
N PRO A 366 0.35 -0.78 9.46
CA PRO A 366 1.49 -1.62 9.08
C PRO A 366 1.71 -2.78 10.07
N ARG A 367 1.08 -2.76 11.26
CA ARG A 367 1.22 -3.81 12.28
C ARG A 367 0.73 -5.18 11.78
N PHE A 368 -0.20 -5.23 10.83
CA PHE A 368 -0.75 -6.50 10.31
C PHE A 368 -0.03 -7.00 9.05
N GLY A 369 0.60 -6.09 8.32
CA GLY A 369 1.32 -6.34 7.08
C GLY A 369 1.65 -5.02 6.39
N ASP A 370 2.81 -4.97 5.76
CA ASP A 370 3.20 -3.83 4.94
C ASP A 370 2.50 -3.92 3.58
N ALA A 371 1.67 -2.91 3.27
CA ALA A 371 0.96 -2.82 2.01
C ALA A 371 1.75 -2.10 0.92
N PHE A 372 2.84 -1.42 1.27
CA PHE A 372 3.60 -0.61 0.32
C PHE A 372 4.21 -1.49 -0.78
N TRP A 373 3.97 -1.10 -2.04
CA TRP A 373 4.62 -1.74 -3.18
C TRP A 373 5.80 -0.92 -3.68
N ASN A 374 7.00 -1.40 -3.38
CA ASN A 374 8.20 -0.93 -4.04
C ASN A 374 8.42 -1.70 -5.36
N SER A 375 8.09 -1.05 -6.47
CA SER A 375 8.22 -1.62 -7.83
C SER A 375 9.66 -1.82 -8.30
N SER A 376 10.64 -1.12 -7.71
CA SER A 376 12.06 -1.32 -8.04
C SER A 376 12.68 -2.53 -7.34
N LYS A 377 12.09 -2.96 -6.20
CA LYS A 377 12.54 -4.15 -5.45
C LYS A 377 11.76 -5.40 -5.77
N PHE A 378 10.44 -5.31 -5.97
CA PHE A 378 9.57 -6.47 -6.08
C PHE A 378 8.69 -6.40 -7.32
N GLY A 379 8.70 -7.47 -8.12
CA GLY A 379 7.68 -7.70 -9.15
C GLY A 379 6.31 -7.96 -8.52
N MET A 380 5.25 -7.77 -9.32
CA MET A 380 3.84 -7.87 -8.88
C MET A 380 3.53 -9.21 -8.19
N VAL A 381 4.03 -10.33 -8.72
CA VAL A 381 3.76 -11.67 -8.15
C VAL A 381 4.36 -11.81 -6.75
N THR A 382 5.64 -11.46 -6.58
CA THR A 382 6.32 -11.49 -5.27
C THR A 382 5.63 -10.57 -4.28
N TYR A 383 5.26 -9.36 -4.72
CA TYR A 383 4.49 -8.43 -3.91
C TYR A 383 3.13 -9.03 -3.47
N LEU A 384 2.35 -9.59 -4.37
CA LEU A 384 1.07 -10.23 -4.03
C LEU A 384 1.25 -11.41 -3.08
N LEU A 385 2.28 -12.25 -3.26
CA LEU A 385 2.60 -13.32 -2.31
C LEU A 385 2.97 -12.79 -0.92
N HIS A 386 3.67 -11.65 -0.83
CA HIS A 386 3.91 -11.00 0.45
C HIS A 386 2.59 -10.57 1.09
N MET A 387 1.70 -9.91 0.35
CA MET A 387 0.38 -9.51 0.85
C MET A 387 -0.45 -10.70 1.32
N MET A 388 -0.53 -11.74 0.50
CA MET A 388 -1.29 -12.95 0.79
C MET A 388 -0.68 -13.80 1.92
N SER A 389 0.59 -13.59 2.26
CA SER A 389 1.23 -14.24 3.42
C SER A 389 1.36 -13.33 4.64
N SER A 390 0.82 -12.10 4.61
CA SER A 390 0.72 -11.21 5.80
C SER A 390 -0.40 -11.66 6.74
N TRP A 391 -0.52 -11.08 7.94
CA TRP A 391 -1.59 -11.48 8.86
C TRP A 391 -2.97 -11.01 8.41
N ALA A 392 -3.06 -9.75 7.99
CA ALA A 392 -4.23 -9.13 7.38
C ALA A 392 -3.80 -7.83 6.71
N ILE A 393 -4.65 -7.29 5.84
CA ILE A 393 -4.46 -5.95 5.29
C ILE A 393 -5.49 -5.04 5.96
N VAL A 394 -5.06 -4.26 6.93
CA VAL A 394 -5.96 -3.40 7.70
C VAL A 394 -5.75 -1.97 7.23
N CYS A 395 -6.83 -1.28 6.87
CA CYS A 395 -6.77 0.11 6.49
C CYS A 395 -8.04 0.86 6.85
N SER A 396 -7.92 2.18 6.85
CA SER A 396 -9.05 3.10 6.99
C SER A 396 -9.10 3.99 5.75
N VAL A 397 -10.32 4.22 5.27
CA VAL A 397 -10.64 5.01 4.08
C VAL A 397 -11.56 6.13 4.52
N TRP A 398 -11.14 7.38 4.31
CA TRP A 398 -11.95 8.56 4.58
C TRP A 398 -12.36 9.21 3.29
N TYR A 399 -13.67 9.34 3.08
CA TYR A 399 -14.22 10.15 1.99
C TYR A 399 -14.32 11.61 2.45
N LEU A 400 -13.53 12.51 1.86
CA LEU A 400 -13.53 13.92 2.24
C LEU A 400 -14.60 14.69 1.46
N PRO A 401 -15.05 15.85 1.97
CA PRO A 401 -15.99 16.70 1.24
C PRO A 401 -15.51 17.00 -0.19
N PRO A 402 -16.43 17.03 -1.17
CA PRO A 402 -16.09 17.30 -2.56
C PRO A 402 -15.49 18.71 -2.71
N MET A 403 -14.50 18.83 -3.60
CA MET A 403 -13.77 20.05 -3.85
C MET A 403 -13.86 20.42 -5.33
N SER A 404 -14.08 21.71 -5.60
CA SER A 404 -13.99 22.30 -6.94
C SER A 404 -12.89 23.35 -6.95
N ARG A 405 -12.31 23.59 -8.12
CA ARG A 405 -11.31 24.66 -8.32
C ARG A 405 -11.95 26.03 -8.07
N GLN A 406 -11.28 26.87 -7.29
CA GLN A 406 -11.73 28.24 -7.04
C GLN A 406 -11.43 29.15 -8.24
N LYS A 407 -12.03 30.35 -8.30
CA LYS A 407 -11.88 31.25 -9.46
C LYS A 407 -10.46 31.80 -9.61
N ASP A 408 -9.78 31.99 -8.49
CA ASP A 408 -8.43 32.52 -8.32
C ASP A 408 -7.36 31.43 -8.17
N GLU A 409 -7.76 30.16 -8.30
CA GLU A 409 -6.89 29.00 -8.07
C GLU A 409 -6.52 28.34 -9.41
N ASP A 410 -5.22 28.19 -9.67
CA ASP A 410 -4.74 27.40 -10.81
C ASP A 410 -4.81 25.88 -10.53
N ALA A 411 -4.54 25.06 -11.55
CA ALA A 411 -4.62 23.60 -11.41
C ALA A 411 -3.60 23.02 -10.40
N VAL A 412 -2.44 23.66 -10.23
CA VAL A 412 -1.39 23.21 -9.31
C VAL A 412 -1.75 23.57 -7.88
N GLN A 413 -2.21 24.80 -7.64
CA GLN A 413 -2.72 25.25 -6.35
C GLN A 413 -3.90 24.37 -5.91
N PHE A 414 -4.81 24.04 -6.83
CA PHE A 414 -5.92 23.13 -6.56
C PHE A 414 -5.44 21.72 -6.19
N ALA A 415 -4.49 21.17 -6.96
CA ALA A 415 -3.89 19.88 -6.65
C ALA A 415 -3.25 19.88 -5.25
N ASN A 416 -2.53 20.95 -4.89
CA ASN A 416 -1.89 21.10 -3.59
C ASN A 416 -2.91 21.21 -2.45
N ARG A 417 -4.01 21.95 -2.63
CA ARG A 417 -5.08 22.04 -1.63
C ARG A 417 -5.75 20.69 -1.40
N VAL A 418 -6.01 19.92 -2.46
CA VAL A 418 -6.56 18.57 -2.37
C VAL A 418 -5.57 17.61 -1.69
N LYS A 419 -4.29 17.65 -2.09
CA LYS A 419 -3.21 16.88 -1.47
C LYS A 419 -3.12 17.16 0.04
N ALA A 420 -3.08 18.42 0.43
CA ALA A 420 -2.99 18.84 1.83
C ALA A 420 -4.19 18.35 2.66
N ALA A 421 -5.39 18.34 2.08
CA ALA A 421 -6.58 17.80 2.74
C ALA A 421 -6.46 16.29 2.97
N ILE A 422 -6.03 15.53 1.95
CA ILE A 422 -5.80 14.09 2.04
C ILE A 422 -4.70 13.77 3.07
N ALA A 423 -3.57 14.47 3.01
CA ALA A 423 -2.43 14.27 3.90
C ALA A 423 -2.84 14.52 5.37
N ARG A 424 -3.54 15.62 5.63
CA ARG A 424 -4.05 15.97 6.96
C ARG A 424 -5.01 14.92 7.50
N GLN A 425 -5.97 14.47 6.70
CA GLN A 425 -6.96 13.47 7.13
C GLN A 425 -6.32 12.11 7.39
N GLY A 426 -5.34 11.71 6.58
CA GLY A 426 -4.63 10.44 6.71
C GLY A 426 -3.52 10.44 7.78
N GLY A 427 -3.18 11.59 8.36
CA GLY A 427 -2.00 11.71 9.23
C GLY A 427 -0.71 11.37 8.48
N LEU A 428 -0.58 11.90 7.27
CA LEU A 428 0.56 11.70 6.36
C LEU A 428 1.33 13.02 6.24
N VAL A 429 2.66 12.91 6.08
CA VAL A 429 3.50 14.08 5.79
C VAL A 429 3.17 14.60 4.39
N ASP A 430 2.87 15.89 4.29
CA ASP A 430 2.63 16.59 3.02
C ASP A 430 3.97 17.04 2.43
N LEU A 431 4.47 16.32 1.42
CA LEU A 431 5.75 16.62 0.79
C LEU A 431 5.58 17.50 -0.44
N LEU A 432 6.42 18.53 -0.54
CA LEU A 432 6.37 19.55 -1.60
C LEU A 432 6.69 18.98 -2.98
#